data_AF-A0A536FX80-F1
#
_entry.id   AF-A0A536FX80-F1
#
_cell.length_a   1.000
_cell.length_b   1.000
_cell.length_c   1.000
_cell.angle_alpha   90.00
_cell.angle_beta   90.00
_cell.angle_gamma   90.00
#
_symmetry.space_group_name_H-M   'P 1'
#
loop_
_entity.id
_entity.type
_entity.pdbx_description
1 polymer ?
#
loop_
_entity_poly.entity_id
_entity_poly.type
_entity_poly.pdbx_seq_one_letter_code
_entity_poly.pdbx_strand_id
1 'polypeptide(L)' 'SAAITAGIARGADPLDAVRNAKTFITQAIANSIEIGHGHGPVNPWFALRVGG' A
#
# COMPACT_ATOMS: atom_id res chain seq x y z
N SER A 1 -8.68 1.35 1.54
CA SER A 1 -9.76 0.81 0.69
C SER A 1 -9.28 0.52 -0.73
N ALA A 2 -8.59 1.45 -1.41
CA ALA A 2 -8.14 1.29 -2.80
C ALA A 2 -7.44 -0.06 -3.11
N ALA A 3 -6.47 -0.49 -2.28
CA ALA A 3 -5.79 -1.77 -2.47
C ALA A 3 -6.71 -3.00 -2.33
N ILE A 4 -7.73 -2.93 -1.48
CA ILE A 4 -8.75 -3.99 -1.31
C ILE A 4 -9.59 -4.07 -2.58
N THR A 5 -10.15 -2.93 -3.02
CA THR A 5 -10.96 -2.83 -4.23
C THR A 5 -10.19 -3.34 -5.46
N ALA A 6 -8.92 -2.96 -5.59
CA ALA A 6 -8.06 -3.42 -6.67
C ALA A 6 -7.80 -4.94 -6.60
N GLY A 7 -7.67 -5.52 -5.41
CA GLY A 7 -7.56 -6.98 -5.21
C GLY A 7 -8.82 -7.72 -5.66
N ILE A 8 -9.99 -7.25 -5.23
CA ILE A 8 -11.29 -7.83 -5.63
C ILE A 8 -11.49 -7.70 -7.14
N ALA A 9 -11.19 -6.53 -7.73
CA ALA A 9 -11.29 -6.31 -9.16
C ALA A 9 -10.34 -7.24 -9.98
N ARG A 10 -9.27 -7.73 -9.36
CA ARG A 10 -8.36 -8.75 -9.93
C ARG A 10 -8.78 -10.18 -9.64
N GLY A 11 -9.94 -10.40 -9.02
CA GLY A 11 -10.48 -11.73 -8.73
C GLY A 11 -10.00 -12.37 -7.43
N ALA A 12 -9.37 -11.62 -6.52
CA ALA A 12 -9.04 -12.13 -5.20
C ALA A 12 -10.30 -12.32 -4.34
N ASP A 13 -10.33 -13.38 -3.53
CA ASP A 13 -11.32 -13.54 -2.46
C ASP A 13 -11.29 -12.33 -1.52
N PRO A 14 -12.44 -11.86 -0.98
CA PRO A 14 -12.47 -10.70 -0.10
C PRO A 14 -11.49 -10.77 1.08
N LEU A 15 -11.32 -11.94 1.70
CA LEU A 15 -10.41 -12.09 2.84
C LEU A 15 -8.95 -11.90 2.41
N ASP A 16 -8.58 -12.47 1.28
CA ASP A 16 -7.23 -12.35 0.74
C ASP A 16 -6.95 -10.95 0.20
N ALA A 17 -7.93 -10.29 -0.41
CA ALA A 17 -7.83 -8.89 -0.82
C ALA A 17 -7.56 -7.97 0.39
N VAL A 18 -8.24 -8.21 1.52
CA VAL A 18 -8.02 -7.47 2.76
C VAL A 18 -6.62 -7.74 3.34
N ARG A 19 -6.20 -9.00 3.40
CA ARG A 19 -4.85 -9.39 3.88
C ARG A 19 -3.76 -8.74 3.04
N ASN A 20 -3.85 -8.85 1.72
CA ASN A 20 -2.89 -8.27 0.80
C ASN A 20 -2.86 -6.73 0.90
N ALA A 21 -4.02 -6.10 1.03
CA ALA A 21 -4.11 -4.65 1.23
C ALA A 21 -3.48 -4.20 2.55
N LYS A 22 -3.62 -5.00 3.63
CA LYS A 22 -2.99 -4.71 4.92
C LYS A 22 -1.47 -4.77 4.82
N THR A 23 -0.92 -5.81 4.18
CA THR A 23 0.52 -5.91 3.91
C THR A 23 1.02 -4.73 3.08
N PHE A 24 0.29 -4.40 2.00
CA PHE A 24 0.62 -3.27 1.14
C PHE A 24 0.69 -1.94 1.89
N ILE A 25 -0.34 -1.60 2.68
CA ILE A 25 -0.36 -0.31 3.39
C ILE A 25 0.70 -0.25 4.49
N THR A 26 0.99 -1.36 5.17
CA THR A 26 2.08 -1.43 6.16
C THR A 26 3.42 -1.08 5.51
N GLN A 27 3.70 -1.65 4.32
CA GLN A 27 4.95 -1.36 3.60
C GLN A 27 4.99 0.08 3.06
N ALA A 28 3.85 0.59 2.57
CA ALA A 28 3.75 1.97 2.11
C ALA A 28 3.97 3.00 3.24
N ILE A 29 3.53 2.68 4.46
CA ILE A 29 3.79 3.50 5.65
C ILE A 29 5.27 3.41 6.05
N ALA A 30 5.84 2.21 6.09
CA ALA A 30 7.24 2.00 6.45
C ALA A 30 8.23 2.70 5.51
N ASN A 31 7.83 2.91 4.25
CA ASN A 31 8.61 3.60 3.22
C ASN A 31 8.05 4.98 2.89
N SER A 32 7.43 5.67 3.86
CA SER A 32 6.81 6.98 3.71
C SER A 32 7.78 8.01 3.10
N ILE A 33 7.20 9.06 2.52
CA ILE A 33 7.97 10.14 1.91
C ILE A 33 8.10 11.27 2.93
N GLU A 34 9.34 11.61 3.31
CA GLU A 34 9.63 12.72 4.21
C GLU A 34 9.51 14.06 3.48
N ILE A 35 8.27 14.58 3.38
CA ILE A 35 7.97 15.90 2.82
C ILE A 35 7.04 16.66 3.77
N GLY A 36 7.40 17.92 4.03
CA GLY A 36 6.66 18.84 4.89
C GLY A 36 7.07 18.76 6.37
N HIS A 37 6.53 19.67 7.19
CA HIS A 37 6.84 19.79 8.63
C HIS A 37 5.78 19.14 9.54
N GLY A 38 4.93 18.26 8.99
CA GLY A 38 3.81 17.62 9.70
C GLY A 38 3.75 16.11 9.44
N HIS A 39 2.54 15.54 9.40
CA HIS A 39 2.37 14.14 9.00
C HIS A 39 2.53 13.97 7.49
N GLY A 40 3.69 13.46 7.09
CA GLY A 40 4.00 13.16 5.70
C GLY A 40 3.12 12.05 5.10
N PRO A 41 2.95 12.01 3.78
CA PRO A 41 2.17 10.97 3.12
C PRO A 41 2.87 9.61 3.19
N VAL A 42 2.06 8.54 3.16
CA VAL A 42 2.56 7.19 2.87
C VAL A 42 3.07 7.12 1.43
N ASN A 43 3.80 6.06 1.09
CA ASN A 43 4.35 5.84 -0.24
C ASN A 43 3.68 4.64 -0.95
N PRO A 44 2.60 4.84 -1.74
CA PRO A 44 1.98 3.76 -2.51
C PRO A 44 2.91 3.16 -3.59
N TRP A 45 3.96 3.89 -3.97
CA TRP A 45 4.94 3.50 -4.99
C TRP A 45 6.15 2.76 -4.41
N PHE A 46 6.13 2.41 -3.11
CA PHE A 46 7.29 1.83 -2.41
C PHE A 46 7.91 0.63 -3.15
N ALA A 47 7.09 -0.23 -3.75
CA ALA A 47 7.53 -1.44 -4.44
C ALA A 47 8.47 -1.14 -5.64
N LEU A 48 8.30 0.01 -6.28
CA LEU A 48 9.15 0.44 -7.40
C LEU A 48 10.49 1.04 -6.94
N ARG A 49 10.64 1.28 -5.64
CA ARG A 49 11.87 1.81 -5.03
C ARG A 49 12.75 0.71 -4.44
N VAL A 50 12.17 -0.43 -4.06
CA VAL A 50 12.87 -1.58 -3.46
C VAL A 50 13.41 -2.57 -4.51
N GLY A 51 12.88 -2.52 -5.74
CA GLY A 51 13.30 -3.40 -6.85
C GLY A 51 14.38 -2.81 -7.77
N GLY A 52 15.21 -1.88 -7.27
CA GLY A 52 16.33 -1.28 -8.00
C GLY A 52 17.69 -1.79 -7.55
#